data_AF-A8V4Q5-F1
#
_entry.id   AF-A8V4Q5-F1
#
_cell.length_a   1.000
_cell.length_b   1.000
_cell.length_c   1.000
_cell.angle_alpha   90.00
_cell.angle_beta   90.00
_cell.angle_gamma   90.00
#
_symmetry.space_group_name_H-M   'P 1'
#
loop_
_entity.id
_entity.type
_entity.pdbx_description
1 polymer ?
#
loop_
_entity_poly.entity_id
_entity_poly.type
_entity_poly.pdbx_seq_one_letter_code
_entity_poly.pdbx_strand_id
1 'polypeptide(L)'
;GVSEIELQSNSVRNFSKKGLVHEVEAYRLNLGRGYINPFYDLAWHDLYIFQYLFGNVKLKKVIDKGDIFEVYGQTEKNEFFLQVAWSYENLRREWILKTKEGNIIFDFVNDKIIYPDGIIKEKDNLDKLESMIKKFIENPSFESSYRALEILKEFDKFKIKEKVH
;
A
#
# COMPACT_ATOMS: atom_id res chain seq x y z
N GLY A 1 -10.63 -8.82 4.92
CA GLY A 1 -10.08 -7.98 6.01
C GLY A 1 -10.07 -6.52 5.59
N VAL A 2 -9.76 -5.59 6.50
CA VAL A 2 -9.77 -4.13 6.22
C VAL A 2 -8.86 -3.76 5.04
N SER A 3 -7.72 -4.42 4.83
CA SER A 3 -6.86 -4.13 3.66
C SER A 3 -7.41 -4.57 2.31
N GLU A 4 -8.36 -5.52 2.27
CA GLU A 4 -8.98 -5.95 1.01
C GLU A 4 -9.84 -4.84 0.40
N ILE A 5 -10.40 -3.96 1.25
CA ILE A 5 -11.18 -2.80 0.80
C ILE A 5 -10.31 -1.82 -0.01
N GLU A 6 -9.02 -1.73 0.31
CA GLU A 6 -8.07 -0.83 -0.35
C GLU A 6 -7.82 -1.27 -1.79
N LEU A 7 -8.01 -2.55 -2.12
CA LEU A 7 -7.94 -3.04 -3.50
C LEU A 7 -9.10 -2.55 -4.37
N GLN A 8 -10.18 -2.06 -3.74
CA GLN A 8 -11.30 -1.45 -4.45
C GLN A 8 -11.06 0.04 -4.74
N SER A 9 -9.97 0.63 -4.23
CA SER A 9 -9.57 1.99 -4.60
C SER A 9 -9.38 2.12 -6.11
N ASN A 10 -9.88 3.23 -6.66
CA ASN A 10 -9.80 3.52 -8.09
C ASN A 10 -8.35 3.41 -8.58
N SER A 11 -7.41 3.95 -7.79
CA SER A 11 -5.99 3.92 -8.12
C SER A 11 -5.40 2.51 -8.23
N VAL A 12 -5.94 1.53 -7.50
CA VAL A 12 -5.47 0.14 -7.51
C VAL A 12 -6.18 -0.65 -8.61
N ARG A 13 -7.50 -0.52 -8.69
CA ARG A 13 -8.37 -1.35 -9.53
C ARG A 13 -8.28 -0.99 -11.01
N ASN A 14 -8.06 0.30 -11.32
CA ASN A 14 -8.00 0.83 -12.69
C ASN A 14 -6.57 1.05 -13.22
N PHE A 15 -5.57 0.54 -12.50
CA PHE A 15 -4.17 0.62 -12.91
C PHE A 15 -3.77 -0.53 -13.85
N SER A 16 -3.47 -0.19 -15.10
CA SER A 16 -3.10 -1.14 -16.16
C SER A 16 -1.59 -1.18 -16.47
N LYS A 17 -0.80 -0.17 -16.07
CA LYS A 17 0.62 -0.01 -16.44
C LYS A 17 1.60 -0.72 -15.48
N LYS A 18 1.18 -1.78 -14.78
CA LYS A 18 1.96 -2.45 -13.71
C LYS A 18 3.35 -2.95 -14.18
N GLY A 19 3.46 -3.43 -15.42
CA GLY A 19 4.71 -3.98 -15.96
C GLY A 19 5.77 -2.94 -16.35
N LEU A 20 5.44 -1.64 -16.31
CA LEU A 20 6.36 -0.56 -16.67
C LEU A 20 7.06 0.07 -15.45
N VAL A 21 6.59 -0.27 -14.24
CA VAL A 21 7.08 0.28 -12.98
C VAL A 21 8.33 -0.47 -12.54
N HIS A 22 9.44 0.22 -12.37
CA HIS A 22 10.70 -0.36 -11.88
C HIS A 22 10.99 -0.03 -10.41
N GLU A 23 10.40 1.04 -9.89
CA GLU A 23 10.56 1.47 -8.50
C GLU A 23 9.27 2.13 -7.99
N VAL A 24 8.96 1.93 -6.71
CA VAL A 24 7.82 2.58 -6.03
C VAL A 24 8.29 3.33 -4.79
N GLU A 25 7.92 4.60 -4.67
CA GLU A 25 8.01 5.36 -3.42
C GLU A 25 6.61 5.55 -2.86
N ALA A 26 6.35 5.03 -1.67
CA ALA A 26 5.04 5.09 -1.02
C ALA A 26 5.11 5.85 0.30
N TYR A 27 4.07 6.64 0.54
CA TYR A 27 3.93 7.44 1.75
C TYR A 27 2.54 7.22 2.33
N ARG A 28 2.46 6.72 3.57
CA ARG A 28 1.23 6.65 4.38
C ARG A 28 1.47 7.34 5.72
N LEU A 29 1.44 8.67 5.66
CA LEU A 29 1.67 9.58 6.78
C LEU A 29 0.31 10.12 7.22
N ASN A 30 -0.22 9.58 8.31
CA ASN A 30 -1.53 9.93 8.86
C ASN A 30 -1.42 11.07 9.90
N LEU A 31 -2.59 11.54 10.36
CA LEU A 31 -2.75 12.53 11.43
C LEU A 31 -3.23 11.92 12.76
N GLY A 32 -3.43 10.60 12.84
CA GLY A 32 -4.02 9.89 13.97
C GLY A 32 -3.23 8.64 14.37
N ARG A 33 -3.22 8.35 15.67
CA ARG A 33 -2.59 7.17 16.25
C ARG A 33 -3.39 5.90 16.02
N GLY A 34 -2.68 4.79 15.99
CA GLY A 34 -3.23 3.44 15.92
C GLY A 34 -3.00 2.69 17.23
N TYR A 35 -2.83 1.37 17.10
CA TYR A 35 -2.81 0.38 18.17
C TYR A 35 -1.38 -0.07 18.53
N ILE A 36 -0.58 -0.59 17.59
CA ILE A 36 0.73 -1.20 17.90
C ILE A 36 1.90 -0.26 17.59
N ASN A 37 2.13 0.00 16.31
CA ASN A 37 3.04 1.03 15.78
C ASN A 37 2.73 1.25 14.28
N PRO A 38 3.23 2.33 13.65
CA PRO A 38 2.98 2.60 12.23
C PRO A 38 3.39 1.46 11.29
N PHE A 39 4.42 0.67 11.61
CA PHE A 39 4.84 -0.43 10.76
C PHE A 39 3.77 -1.52 10.68
N TYR A 40 3.29 -2.02 11.81
CA TYR A 40 2.24 -3.06 11.81
C TYR A 40 0.89 -2.52 11.34
N ASP A 41 0.52 -1.32 11.79
CA ASP A 41 -0.82 -0.79 11.56
C ASP A 41 -0.98 -0.17 10.18
N LEU A 42 0.04 0.48 9.64
CA LEU A 42 -0.06 1.24 8.39
C LEU A 42 0.68 0.56 7.24
N ALA A 43 1.92 0.11 7.43
CA ALA A 43 2.69 -0.47 6.34
C ALA A 43 2.02 -1.73 5.78
N TRP A 44 1.37 -2.50 6.65
CA TRP A 44 0.51 -3.63 6.29
C TRP A 44 -0.39 -3.36 5.10
N HIS A 45 -1.08 -2.22 5.07
CA HIS A 45 -2.03 -1.88 4.01
C HIS A 45 -1.33 -1.70 2.66
N ASP A 46 -0.21 -0.98 2.63
CA ASP A 46 0.49 -0.72 1.37
C ASP A 46 1.23 -1.96 0.86
N LEU A 47 1.82 -2.76 1.75
CA LEU A 47 2.43 -4.04 1.38
C LEU A 47 1.40 -5.02 0.81
N TYR A 48 0.16 -4.99 1.31
CA TYR A 48 -0.95 -5.76 0.76
C TYR A 48 -1.28 -5.37 -0.68
N ILE A 49 -1.31 -4.07 -0.96
CA ILE A 49 -1.52 -3.55 -2.33
C ILE A 49 -0.30 -3.85 -3.21
N PHE A 50 0.93 -3.74 -2.70
CA PHE A 50 2.14 -4.11 -3.45
C PHE A 50 2.08 -5.57 -3.87
N GLN A 51 1.74 -6.48 -2.95
CA GLN A 51 1.64 -7.89 -3.27
C GLN A 51 0.59 -8.17 -4.35
N TYR A 52 -0.57 -7.50 -4.27
CA TYR A 52 -1.61 -7.61 -5.27
C TYR A 52 -1.20 -7.10 -6.65
N LEU A 53 -0.48 -5.97 -6.73
CA LEU A 53 -0.13 -5.33 -7.99
C LEU A 53 1.12 -5.93 -8.64
N PHE A 54 2.11 -6.29 -7.81
CA PHE A 54 3.47 -6.54 -8.26
C PHE A 54 4.03 -7.91 -7.83
N GLY A 55 3.25 -8.74 -7.15
CA GLY A 55 3.66 -10.09 -6.73
C GLY A 55 4.35 -10.10 -5.36
N ASN A 56 4.90 -11.24 -4.97
CA ASN A 56 5.39 -11.47 -3.60
C ASN A 56 6.35 -10.38 -3.11
N VAL A 57 6.09 -9.91 -1.89
CA VAL A 57 6.88 -8.87 -1.21
C VAL A 57 8.01 -9.52 -0.41
N LYS A 58 9.20 -8.94 -0.50
CA LYS A 58 10.35 -9.27 0.34
C LYS A 58 10.89 -8.01 0.99
N LEU A 59 10.84 -7.96 2.32
CA LEU A 59 11.37 -6.83 3.08
C LEU A 59 12.89 -7.00 3.24
N LYS A 60 13.63 -5.95 2.88
CA LYS A 60 15.10 -5.92 2.99
C LYS A 60 15.56 -5.22 4.26
N LYS A 61 14.89 -4.12 4.62
CA LYS A 61 15.29 -3.28 5.75
C LYS A 61 14.09 -2.54 6.31
N VAL A 62 14.03 -2.44 7.64
CA VAL A 62 13.09 -1.57 8.34
C VAL A 62 13.89 -0.68 9.29
N ILE A 63 13.67 0.63 9.22
CA ILE A 63 14.32 1.63 10.06
C ILE A 63 13.23 2.29 10.91
N ASP A 64 13.34 2.11 12.22
CA ASP A 64 12.54 2.82 13.22
C ASP A 64 13.21 4.17 13.54
N LYS A 65 12.56 5.28 13.20
CA LYS A 65 13.00 6.64 13.52
C LYS A 65 12.15 7.27 14.64
N GLY A 66 11.51 6.45 15.47
CA GLY A 66 10.56 6.89 16.48
C GLY A 66 9.14 6.88 15.91
N ASP A 67 8.66 8.03 15.43
CA ASP A 67 7.27 8.18 14.96
C ASP A 67 7.08 7.86 13.48
N ILE A 68 8.19 7.59 12.79
CA ILE A 68 8.24 7.29 11.37
C ILE A 68 9.00 5.98 11.19
N PHE A 69 8.41 5.08 10.40
CA PHE A 69 9.09 3.87 9.93
C PHE A 69 9.40 4.00 8.44
N GLU A 70 10.62 3.63 8.08
CA GLU A 70 11.05 3.52 6.69
C GLU A 70 11.29 2.05 6.37
N VAL A 71 10.55 1.56 5.38
CA VAL A 71 10.54 0.16 4.95
C VAL A 71 11.10 0.12 3.53
N TYR A 72 12.14 -0.68 3.34
CA TYR A 72 12.77 -0.93 2.05
C TYR A 72 12.59 -2.39 1.70
N GLY A 73 12.22 -2.66 0.46
CA GLY A 73 12.00 -4.02 0.00
C GLY A 73 11.93 -4.12 -1.51
N GLN A 74 11.54 -5.29 -1.97
CA GLN A 74 11.28 -5.56 -3.38
C GLN A 74 10.04 -6.43 -3.53
N THR A 75 9.38 -6.31 -4.66
CA THR A 75 8.39 -7.27 -5.13
C THR A 75 9.02 -8.19 -6.19
N GLU A 76 8.22 -8.98 -6.89
CA GLU A 76 8.71 -9.72 -8.06
C GLU A 76 9.06 -8.82 -9.24
N LYS A 77 8.57 -7.57 -9.25
CA LYS A 77 8.67 -6.67 -10.41
C LYS A 77 9.47 -5.39 -10.17
N ASN A 78 9.54 -4.93 -8.92
CA ASN A 78 10.12 -3.63 -8.61
C ASN A 78 10.76 -3.58 -7.22
N GLU A 79 11.67 -2.63 -7.05
CA GLU A 79 12.11 -2.19 -5.73
C GLU A 79 11.08 -1.21 -5.15
N PHE A 80 11.00 -1.13 -3.82
CA PHE A 80 10.15 -0.13 -3.19
C PHE A 80 10.76 0.45 -1.91
N PHE A 81 10.34 1.69 -1.67
CA PHE A 81 10.46 2.40 -0.42
C PHE A 81 9.06 2.74 0.09
N LEU A 82 8.81 2.55 1.38
CA LEU A 82 7.56 2.87 2.03
C LEU A 82 7.84 3.59 3.34
N GLN A 83 7.29 4.79 3.48
CA GLN A 83 7.35 5.58 4.71
C GLN A 83 5.97 5.63 5.37
N VAL A 84 5.91 5.28 6.65
CA VAL A 84 4.66 5.27 7.41
C VAL A 84 4.80 5.99 8.74
N ALA A 85 3.76 6.74 9.11
CA ALA A 85 3.71 7.51 10.36
C ALA A 85 2.26 7.70 10.81
N TRP A 86 2.03 7.70 12.13
CA TRP A 86 0.70 7.95 12.70
C TRP A 86 0.36 9.43 12.86
N SER A 87 1.29 10.21 13.41
CA SER A 87 1.06 11.61 13.81
C SER A 87 2.03 12.53 13.08
N TYR A 88 1.96 12.51 11.75
CA TYR A 88 2.76 13.39 10.92
C TYR A 88 2.15 14.79 10.86
N GLU A 89 2.95 15.82 10.56
CA GLU A 89 2.47 17.21 10.54
C GLU A 89 1.40 17.44 9.47
N ASN A 90 1.48 16.74 8.34
CA ASN A 90 0.59 16.89 7.20
C ASN A 90 0.14 15.53 6.66
N LEU A 91 -1.15 15.36 6.34
CA LEU A 91 -1.64 14.13 5.73
C LEU A 91 -0.96 13.91 4.37
N ARG A 92 -0.28 12.78 4.19
CA ARG A 92 0.26 12.35 2.89
C ARG A 92 -0.03 10.88 2.68
N ARG A 93 -0.90 10.58 1.73
CA ARG A 93 -1.22 9.21 1.30
C ARG A 93 -1.10 9.12 -0.20
N GLU A 94 0.11 8.82 -0.67
CA GLU A 94 0.39 8.77 -2.09
C GLU A 94 1.48 7.76 -2.41
N TRP A 95 1.44 7.22 -3.63
CA TRP A 95 2.55 6.48 -4.20
C TRP A 95 3.05 7.16 -5.48
N ILE A 96 4.36 7.16 -5.66
CA ILE A 96 5.05 7.61 -6.85
C ILE A 96 5.63 6.36 -7.53
N LEU A 97 5.05 5.98 -8.67
CA LEU A 97 5.46 4.83 -9.45
C LEU A 97 6.40 5.29 -10.56
N LYS A 98 7.68 4.96 -10.45
CA LYS A 98 8.69 5.38 -11.43
C LYS A 98 8.66 4.47 -12.65
N THR A 99 8.53 5.07 -13.83
CA THR A 99 8.60 4.40 -15.14
C THR A 99 9.62 5.09 -16.04
N LYS A 100 9.95 4.50 -17.20
CA LYS A 100 10.84 5.14 -18.18
C LYS A 100 10.23 6.39 -18.82
N GLU A 101 8.90 6.50 -18.82
CA GLU A 101 8.14 7.59 -19.44
C GLU A 101 7.84 8.73 -18.44
N GLY A 102 8.31 8.60 -17.19
CA GLY A 102 8.00 9.52 -16.10
C GLY A 102 7.25 8.84 -14.95
N ASN A 103 6.78 9.65 -14.00
CA ASN A 103 6.14 9.15 -12.79
C ASN A 103 4.62 9.05 -12.94
N ILE A 104 4.05 7.94 -12.50
CA ILE A 104 2.60 7.80 -12.29
C ILE A 104 2.34 8.01 -10.81
N ILE A 105 1.43 8.90 -10.44
CA ILE A 105 1.12 9.21 -9.05
C ILE A 105 -0.22 8.57 -8.70
N PHE A 106 -0.24 7.79 -7.63
CA PHE A 106 -1.47 7.37 -6.97
C PHE A 106 -1.72 8.30 -5.80
N ASP A 107 -2.76 9.11 -5.92
CA ASP A 107 -3.25 9.95 -4.83
C ASP A 107 -4.37 9.20 -4.12
N PHE A 108 -4.06 8.58 -2.97
CA PHE A 108 -5.05 7.82 -2.20
C PHE A 108 -5.96 8.71 -1.36
N VAL A 109 -5.58 9.97 -1.10
CA VAL A 109 -6.44 10.92 -0.40
C VAL A 109 -7.64 11.26 -1.29
N ASN A 110 -7.37 11.55 -2.56
CA ASN A 110 -8.38 11.93 -3.55
C ASN A 110 -8.87 10.75 -4.40
N ASP A 111 -8.28 9.56 -4.24
CA ASP A 111 -8.57 8.32 -4.99
C ASP A 111 -8.40 8.49 -6.51
N LYS A 112 -7.29 9.10 -6.91
CA LYS A 112 -6.96 9.42 -8.31
C LYS A 112 -5.68 8.75 -8.79
N ILE A 113 -5.55 8.63 -10.11
CA ILE A 113 -4.30 8.30 -10.79
C ILE A 113 -3.91 9.49 -11.67
N ILE A 114 -2.68 9.97 -11.56
CA ILE A 114 -2.12 11.02 -12.41
C ILE A 114 -1.01 10.40 -13.25
N TYR A 115 -1.14 10.45 -14.58
CA TYR A 115 -0.18 9.90 -15.52
C TYR A 115 0.84 10.97 -16.00
N PRO A 116 2.02 10.56 -16.50
CA PRO A 116 3.06 11.49 -16.98
C PRO A 116 2.61 12.44 -18.10
N ASP A 117 1.65 12.01 -18.91
CA ASP A 117 1.05 12.80 -20.00
C ASP A 117 0.01 13.82 -19.52
N GLY A 118 -0.22 13.92 -18.20
CA GLY A 118 -1.20 14.79 -17.58
C GLY A 118 -2.61 14.23 -17.55
N ILE A 119 -2.85 13.01 -18.05
CA ILE A 119 -4.15 12.35 -17.92
C ILE A 119 -4.41 12.04 -16.45
N ILE A 120 -5.58 12.40 -15.96
CA ILE A 120 -6.02 12.09 -14.59
C ILE A 120 -7.23 11.16 -14.65
N LYS A 121 -7.14 10.03 -13.95
CA LYS A 121 -8.31 9.18 -13.66
C LYS A 121 -8.86 9.55 -12.30
N GLU A 122 -10.03 10.17 -12.32
CA GLU A 122 -10.78 10.62 -11.15
C GLU A 122 -11.47 9.48 -10.40
N LYS A 123 -11.86 9.74 -9.14
CA LYS A 123 -12.63 8.82 -8.30
C LYS A 123 -13.97 8.45 -8.96
N ASP A 124 -14.35 7.17 -8.90
CA ASP A 124 -15.55 6.62 -9.56
C ASP A 124 -16.79 6.52 -8.64
N ASN A 125 -16.77 7.13 -7.44
CA ASN A 125 -17.84 7.13 -6.42
C ASN A 125 -18.36 5.74 -6.01
N LEU A 126 -17.63 4.68 -6.33
CA LEU A 126 -18.00 3.31 -6.02
C LEU A 126 -17.89 3.04 -4.51
N ASP A 127 -18.91 2.42 -3.93
CA ASP A 127 -18.85 1.93 -2.54
C ASP A 127 -17.90 0.73 -2.47
N LYS A 128 -16.73 0.97 -1.87
CA LYS A 128 -15.66 -0.03 -1.77
C LYS A 128 -16.06 -1.22 -0.89
N LEU A 129 -16.82 -0.98 0.18
CA LEU A 129 -17.23 -2.04 1.11
C LEU A 129 -18.26 -2.94 0.45
N GLU A 130 -19.30 -2.33 -0.14
CA GLU A 130 -20.34 -3.07 -0.85
C GLU A 130 -19.73 -3.88 -2.00
N SER A 131 -18.83 -3.27 -2.79
CA SER A 131 -18.16 -3.96 -3.90
C SER A 131 -17.30 -5.13 -3.43
N MET A 132 -16.56 -4.97 -2.33
CA MET A 132 -15.78 -6.06 -1.73
C MET A 132 -16.69 -7.21 -1.26
N ILE A 133 -17.79 -6.90 -0.58
CA ILE A 133 -18.76 -7.90 -0.08
C ILE A 133 -19.38 -8.65 -1.26
N LYS A 134 -19.88 -7.95 -2.27
CA LYS A 134 -20.48 -8.55 -3.47
C LYS A 134 -19.50 -9.51 -4.16
N LYS A 135 -18.28 -9.06 -4.43
CA LYS A 135 -17.23 -9.90 -5.03
C LYS A 135 -16.93 -11.15 -4.21
N PHE A 136 -16.87 -11.02 -2.89
CA PHE A 136 -16.58 -12.16 -2.01
C PHE A 136 -17.73 -13.17 -1.99
N ILE A 137 -18.99 -12.71 -1.97
CA ILE A 137 -20.16 -13.59 -2.02
C ILE A 137 -20.24 -14.33 -3.37
N GLU A 138 -19.97 -13.63 -4.46
CA GLU A 138 -20.02 -14.19 -5.82
C GLU A 138 -18.88 -15.17 -6.10
N ASN A 139 -17.67 -14.88 -5.62
CA ASN A 139 -16.49 -15.71 -5.82
C ASN A 139 -15.60 -15.73 -4.56
N PRO A 140 -15.94 -16.58 -3.57
CA PRO A 140 -15.14 -16.71 -2.35
C PRO A 140 -13.72 -17.13 -2.68
N SER A 141 -12.74 -16.41 -2.12
CA SER A 141 -11.33 -16.66 -2.40
C SER A 141 -10.48 -16.62 -1.14
N PHE A 142 -9.54 -17.57 -1.06
CA PHE A 142 -8.54 -17.65 0.01
C PHE A 142 -7.27 -16.85 -0.28
N GLU A 143 -7.15 -16.24 -1.48
CA GLU A 143 -6.01 -15.40 -1.86
C GLU A 143 -5.75 -14.26 -0.88
N SER A 144 -6.82 -13.75 -0.25
CA SER A 144 -6.69 -12.73 0.79
C SER A 144 -5.94 -13.23 2.03
N SER A 145 -6.24 -14.45 2.48
CA SER A 145 -5.57 -15.11 3.60
C SER A 145 -4.11 -15.44 3.27
N TYR A 146 -3.83 -15.89 2.04
CA TYR A 146 -2.45 -16.18 1.62
C TYR A 146 -1.59 -14.91 1.59
N ARG A 147 -2.10 -13.81 1.01
CA ARG A 147 -1.39 -12.52 1.04
C ARG A 147 -1.10 -12.05 2.46
N ALA A 148 -2.11 -12.12 3.32
CA ALA A 148 -1.95 -11.78 4.73
C ALA A 148 -0.84 -12.61 5.41
N LEU A 149 -0.85 -13.93 5.20
CA LEU A 149 0.16 -14.83 5.77
C LEU A 149 1.59 -14.48 5.30
N GLU A 150 1.78 -14.25 4.00
CA GLU A 150 3.10 -13.94 3.45
C GLU A 150 3.66 -12.61 4.00
N ILE A 151 2.82 -11.59 4.15
CA ILE A 151 3.24 -10.32 4.76
C ILE A 151 3.59 -10.51 6.23
N LEU A 152 2.82 -11.29 6.98
CA LEU A 152 3.13 -11.60 8.39
C LEU A 152 4.46 -12.34 8.53
N LYS A 153 4.79 -13.27 7.63
CA LYS A 153 6.09 -13.93 7.59
C LYS A 153 7.23 -12.95 7.33
N GLU A 154 7.01 -11.95 6.45
CA GLU A 154 8.01 -10.90 6.24
C GLU A 154 8.18 -10.03 7.49
N PHE A 155 7.10 -9.71 8.20
CA PHE A 155 7.14 -8.94 9.44
C PHE A 155 7.90 -9.65 10.56
N ASP A 156 7.70 -10.96 10.72
CA ASP A 156 8.34 -11.78 11.76
C ASP A 156 9.88 -11.79 11.68
N LYS A 157 10.44 -11.48 10.51
CA LYS A 157 11.90 -11.33 10.33
C LYS A 157 12.48 -10.14 11.09
N PHE A 158 11.66 -9.15 11.44
CA PHE A 158 12.09 -7.92 12.08
C PHE A 158 11.66 -7.91 13.55
N LYS A 159 12.64 -7.78 14.45
CA LYS A 159 12.39 -7.59 15.88
C LYS A 159 12.06 -6.12 16.17
N ILE A 160 10.87 -5.69 15.78
CA ILE A 160 10.38 -4.34 16.08
C ILE A 160 9.65 -4.40 17.42
N LYS A 161 10.01 -3.49 18.34
CA LYS A 161 9.34 -3.43 19.63
C LYS A 161 7.92 -2.93 19.45
N GLU A 162 6.98 -3.55 20.16
CA GLU A 162 5.66 -2.98 20.35
C GLU A 162 5.81 -1.65 21.09
N LYS A 163 5.16 -0.60 20.59
CA LYS A 163 4.97 0.63 21.35
C LYS A 163 3.62 0.53 22.03
N VAL A 164 3.55 -0.32 23.06
CA VAL A 164 2.38 -0.34 23.93
C VAL A 164 2.39 0.95 24.74
N HIS A 165 1.35 1.77 24.56
CA HIS A 165 1.13 3.00 25.30
C HIS A 165 0.51 2.73 26.67
#